data_AF-A0A2H1FDU4-F1
#
_entry.id   AF-A0A2H1FDU4-F1
#
_cell.length_a   1.000
_cell.length_b   1.000
_cell.length_c   1.000
_cell.angle_alpha   90.00
_cell.angle_beta   90.00
_cell.angle_gamma   90.00
#
_symmetry.space_group_name_H-M   'P 1'
#
loop_
_entity.id
_entity.type
_entity.pdbx_description
1 polymer ?
#
loop_
_entity_poly.entity_id
_entity_poly.type
_entity_poly.pdbx_seq_one_letter_code
_entity_poly.pdbx_strand_id
1 'polypeptide(L)'
;MRRNLIMPFRLDDVDIAVLESLLKDGRKSFRQISREIGASTPTVKQRYEKLVSMGLIKAVMPIVDMDMIENKESEKLDQIRHETIKHHSVKISKTMMIKMVCDYCKGPIHEKPHMLKFANLERFFCCTSCKSLYKEKYKGRIDSLENKNNF
;
A
#
# COMPACT_ATOMS: atom_id res chain seq x y z
N MET A 1 -0.32 5.50 -33.42
CA MET A 1 0.44 5.58 -32.16
C MET A 1 -0.50 5.98 -31.03
N ARG A 2 -0.95 5.03 -30.20
CA ARG A 2 -1.89 5.32 -29.11
C ARG A 2 -1.14 6.00 -27.95
N ARG A 3 -1.50 7.25 -27.65
CA ARG A 3 -1.07 7.98 -26.45
C ARG A 3 -1.66 7.27 -25.23
N ASN A 4 -0.80 6.63 -24.44
CA ASN A 4 -1.15 6.15 -23.10
C ASN A 4 -1.33 7.36 -22.18
N LEU A 5 -2.57 7.82 -21.99
CA LEU A 5 -2.94 8.66 -20.85
C LEU A 5 -3.33 7.73 -19.69
N ILE A 6 -2.41 7.52 -18.76
CA ILE A 6 -2.67 6.75 -17.53
C ILE A 6 -2.76 7.76 -16.39
N MET A 7 -3.95 7.88 -15.79
CA MET A 7 -4.25 8.84 -14.72
C MET A 7 -3.44 8.53 -13.44
N PRO A 8 -2.98 9.55 -12.70
CA PRO A 8 -2.21 9.34 -11.47
C PRO A 8 -3.11 8.77 -10.38
N PHE A 9 -2.66 7.70 -9.71
CA PHE A 9 -3.13 7.38 -8.37
C PHE A 9 -2.80 8.59 -7.49
N ARG A 10 -3.81 9.39 -7.15
CA ARG A 10 -3.64 10.51 -6.23
C ARG A 10 -3.69 9.95 -4.82
N LEU A 11 -2.57 10.05 -4.13
CA LEU A 11 -2.53 9.88 -2.68
C LEU A 11 -3.47 10.91 -2.06
N ASP A 12 -4.33 10.48 -1.16
CA ASP A 12 -5.10 11.42 -0.35
C ASP A 12 -4.27 11.89 0.86
N ASP A 13 -4.81 12.86 1.59
CA ASP A 13 -4.10 13.50 2.69
C ASP A 13 -3.70 12.50 3.79
N VAL A 14 -4.49 11.44 3.98
CA VAL A 14 -4.18 10.38 4.95
C VAL A 14 -3.03 9.51 4.43
N ASP A 15 -3.03 9.14 3.15
CA ASP A 15 -1.93 8.40 2.54
C ASP A 15 -0.60 9.20 2.65
N ILE A 16 -0.64 10.51 2.39
CA ILE A 16 0.53 11.40 2.53
C ILE A 16 0.98 11.47 4.00
N ALA A 17 0.07 11.70 4.95
CA ALA A 17 0.41 11.81 6.36
C ALA A 17 1.02 10.50 6.93
N VAL A 18 0.54 9.34 6.48
CA VAL A 18 1.13 8.03 6.82
C VAL A 18 2.57 7.94 6.31
N LEU A 19 2.81 8.32 5.06
CA LEU A 19 4.16 8.32 4.46
C LEU A 19 5.10 9.28 5.19
N GLU A 20 4.65 10.50 5.47
CA GLU A 20 5.44 11.49 6.22
C GLU A 20 5.80 11.00 7.63
N SER A 21 4.86 10.38 8.34
CA SER A 21 5.13 9.85 9.68
C SER A 21 6.18 8.73 9.65
N LEU A 22 6.09 7.81 8.68
CA LEU A 22 7.05 6.72 8.48
C LEU A 22 8.41 7.20 7.97
N LEU A 23 8.47 8.22 7.12
CA LEU A 23 9.74 8.80 6.66
C LEU A 23 10.49 9.51 7.80
N LYS A 24 9.76 10.10 8.75
CA LYS A 24 10.34 10.68 9.96
C LYS A 24 10.85 9.62 10.93
N ASP A 25 10.07 8.56 11.15
CA ASP A 25 10.50 7.41 11.94
C ASP A 25 9.75 6.13 11.50
N GLY A 26 10.48 5.27 10.78
CA GLY A 26 9.95 4.00 10.27
C GLY A 26 9.65 2.96 11.36
N ARG A 27 10.03 3.21 12.61
CA ARG A 27 9.78 2.30 13.76
C ARG A 27 8.43 2.56 14.43
N LYS A 28 7.69 3.60 14.02
CA LYS A 28 6.40 3.95 14.63
C LYS A 28 5.37 2.85 14.41
N SER A 29 4.66 2.52 15.48
CA SER A 29 3.47 1.67 15.42
C SER A 29 2.30 2.40 14.74
N PHE A 30 1.36 1.66 14.16
CA PHE A 30 0.13 2.25 13.61
C PHE A 30 -0.68 3.05 14.64
N ARG A 31 -0.58 2.71 15.94
CA ARG A 31 -1.21 3.46 17.01
C ARG A 31 -0.56 4.84 17.21
N GLN A 32 0.76 4.93 17.11
CA GLN A 32 1.46 6.22 17.19
C GLN A 32 1.10 7.10 15.99
N ILE A 33 1.17 6.53 14.78
CA ILE A 33 0.78 7.24 13.55
C ILE A 33 -0.69 7.71 13.63
N SER A 34 -1.60 6.86 14.12
CA SER A 34 -3.01 7.20 14.34
C SER A 34 -3.19 8.43 15.23
N ARG A 35 -2.47 8.50 16.36
CA ARG A 35 -2.50 9.65 17.28
C ARG A 35 -1.95 10.92 16.64
N GLU A 36 -0.95 10.81 15.77
CA GLU A 36 -0.34 11.96 15.10
C GLU A 36 -1.22 12.54 14.00
N ILE A 37 -1.90 11.70 13.21
CA ILE A 37 -2.61 12.14 12.00
C ILE A 37 -4.13 12.24 12.18
N GLY A 38 -4.67 11.85 13.34
CA GLY A 38 -6.11 11.93 13.65
C GLY A 38 -6.97 10.85 12.98
N ALA A 39 -6.38 9.89 12.28
CA ALA A 39 -7.08 8.74 11.70
C ALA A 39 -7.10 7.55 12.67
N SER A 40 -8.11 6.68 12.58
CA SER A 40 -8.18 5.46 13.41
C SER A 40 -7.04 4.48 13.10
N THR A 41 -6.59 3.69 14.09
CA THR A 41 -5.56 2.66 13.88
C THR A 41 -5.90 1.67 12.74
N PRO A 42 -7.16 1.17 12.61
CA PRO A 42 -7.55 0.36 11.46
C PRO A 42 -7.42 1.08 10.12
N THR A 43 -7.78 2.37 10.06
CA THR A 43 -7.61 3.19 8.85
C THR A 43 -6.13 3.30 8.49
N VAL A 44 -5.25 3.63 9.43
CA VAL A 44 -3.80 3.72 9.21
C VAL A 44 -3.24 2.40 8.68
N LYS A 45 -3.60 1.27 9.31
CA LYS A 45 -3.16 -0.05 8.87
C LYS A 45 -3.59 -0.34 7.43
N GLN A 46 -4.85 -0.11 7.12
CA GLN A 46 -5.40 -0.33 5.78
C GLN A 46 -4.70 0.55 4.73
N ARG A 47 -4.40 1.81 5.07
CA ARG A 47 -3.69 2.76 4.22
C ARG A 47 -2.26 2.28 3.95
N TYR A 48 -1.54 1.91 4.99
CA TYR A 48 -0.21 1.31 4.87
C TYR A 48 -0.21 0.06 3.97
N GLU A 49 -1.10 -0.89 4.22
CA GLU A 49 -1.23 -2.12 3.42
C GLU A 49 -1.56 -1.82 1.95
N LYS A 50 -2.41 -0.81 1.69
CA LYS A 50 -2.72 -0.34 0.33
C LYS A 50 -1.45 0.16 -0.36
N LEU A 51 -0.69 1.05 0.29
CA LEU A 51 0.56 1.61 -0.25
C LEU A 51 1.63 0.54 -0.50
N VAL A 52 1.72 -0.48 0.36
CA VAL A 52 2.60 -1.64 0.17
C VAL A 52 2.14 -2.50 -1.02
N SER A 53 0.86 -2.85 -1.08
CA SER A 53 0.31 -3.70 -2.15
C SER A 53 0.45 -3.09 -3.55
N MET A 54 0.42 -1.76 -3.62
CA MET A 54 0.66 -0.99 -4.85
C MET A 54 2.15 -0.87 -5.22
N GLY A 55 3.06 -1.29 -4.34
CA GLY A 55 4.50 -1.12 -4.52
C GLY A 55 4.98 0.32 -4.37
N LEU A 56 4.18 1.20 -3.75
CA LEU A 56 4.59 2.56 -3.40
C LEU A 56 5.52 2.53 -2.18
N ILE A 57 5.15 1.79 -1.14
CA ILE A 57 6.07 1.35 -0.09
C ILE A 57 6.66 0.02 -0.52
N LYS A 58 7.94 0.02 -0.92
CA LYS A 58 8.63 -1.19 -1.39
C LYS A 58 9.22 -2.00 -0.23
N ALA A 59 9.74 -1.31 0.78
CA ALA A 59 10.32 -1.91 1.97
C ALA A 59 10.36 -0.89 3.10
N VAL A 60 10.42 -1.39 4.33
CA VAL A 60 10.85 -0.64 5.52
C VAL A 60 12.07 -1.38 6.06
N MET A 61 13.23 -0.73 6.03
CA MET A 61 14.49 -1.34 6.46
C MET A 61 15.11 -0.51 7.58
N PRO A 62 15.61 -1.16 8.65
CA PRO A 62 16.41 -0.45 9.64
C PRO A 62 17.77 -0.05 9.04
N ILE A 63 18.25 1.13 9.42
CA ILE A 63 19.66 1.50 9.25
C ILE A 63 20.36 1.01 10.52
N VAL A 64 21.27 0.06 10.36
CA VAL A 64 21.97 -0.59 11.46
C VAL A 64 23.43 -0.12 11.43
N ASP A 65 23.90 0.36 12.57
CA ASP A 65 25.32 0.63 12.79
C ASP A 65 26.04 -0.69 13.04
N MET A 66 26.80 -1.14 12.04
CA MET A 66 27.46 -2.44 12.06
C MET A 66 28.71 -2.44 12.94
N ASP A 67 29.26 -1.26 13.27
CA ASP A 67 30.45 -1.13 14.13
C ASP A 67 30.11 -1.41 15.60
N MET A 68 28.81 -1.36 15.95
CA MET A 68 28.28 -1.66 17.28
C MET A 68 28.00 -3.15 17.48
N ILE A 69 28.35 -4.02 16.53
CA ILE A 69 28.02 -5.46 16.51
C ILE A 69 29.30 -6.29 16.47
N GLU A 70 29.35 -7.39 17.22
CA GLU A 70 30.47 -8.34 17.15
C GLU A 70 30.71 -8.84 15.71
N ASN A 71 31.97 -8.90 15.30
CA ASN A 71 32.39 -9.13 13.90
C ASN A 71 31.68 -10.29 13.20
N LYS A 72 31.51 -11.43 13.89
CA LYS A 72 30.86 -12.62 13.31
C LYS A 72 29.38 -12.41 12.98
N GLU A 73 28.67 -11.65 13.81
CA GLU A 73 27.25 -11.33 13.56
C GLU A 73 27.11 -10.17 12.56
N SER A 74 28.07 -9.24 12.54
CA SER A 74 28.13 -8.13 11.59
C SER A 74 28.20 -8.61 10.13
N GLU A 75 29.06 -9.59 9.82
CA GLU A 75 29.16 -10.17 8.47
C GLU A 75 27.85 -10.80 8.00
N LYS A 76 27.20 -11.56 8.88
CA LYS A 76 25.91 -12.21 8.60
C LYS A 76 24.81 -11.18 8.33
N LEU A 77 24.74 -10.12 9.15
CA LEU A 77 23.75 -9.06 8.99
C LEU A 77 24.00 -8.24 7.71
N ASP A 78 25.26 -8.00 7.36
CA ASP A 78 25.59 -7.28 6.14
C ASP A 78 25.24 -8.08 4.87
N GLN A 79 25.40 -9.41 4.91
CA GLN A 79 24.95 -10.28 3.84
C GLN A 79 23.42 -10.21 3.65
N ILE A 80 22.64 -10.32 4.72
CA ILE A 80 21.17 -10.21 4.68
C ILE A 80 20.75 -8.84 4.14
N ARG A 81 21.42 -7.77 4.59
CA ARG A 81 21.18 -6.39 4.11
C ARG A 81 21.41 -6.30 2.60
N HIS A 82 22.52 -6.82 2.10
CA HIS A 82 22.87 -6.79 0.68
C HIS A 82 21.88 -7.57 -0.19
N GLU A 83 21.52 -8.79 0.22
CA GLU A 83 20.53 -9.61 -0.48
C GLU A 83 19.17 -8.91 -0.52
N THR A 84 18.73 -8.37 0.63
CA THR A 84 17.46 -7.65 0.74
C THR A 84 17.44 -6.41 -0.16
N ILE A 85 18.51 -5.59 -0.16
CA ILE A 85 18.59 -4.38 -1.00
C ILE A 85 18.65 -4.73 -2.48
N LYS A 86 19.35 -5.80 -2.89
CA LYS A 86 19.37 -6.26 -4.30
C LYS A 86 17.96 -6.57 -4.79
N HIS A 87 17.18 -7.30 -4.01
CA HIS A 87 15.79 -7.63 -4.33
C HIS A 87 14.87 -6.40 -4.32
N HIS A 88 15.17 -5.39 -3.50
CA HIS A 88 14.38 -4.16 -3.40
C HIS A 88 14.96 -2.99 -4.21
N SER A 89 15.95 -3.21 -5.08
CA SER A 89 16.69 -2.17 -5.79
C SER A 89 15.76 -1.16 -6.47
N VAL A 90 15.55 -0.04 -5.76
CA VAL A 90 14.59 0.99 -6.13
C VAL A 90 15.21 1.79 -7.27
N LYS A 91 14.92 1.43 -8.53
CA LYS A 91 15.01 2.41 -9.61
C LYS A 91 13.98 3.50 -9.33
N ILE A 92 14.38 4.58 -8.68
CA ILE A 92 13.58 5.82 -8.59
C ILE A 92 13.64 6.45 -9.98
N SER A 93 12.85 5.93 -10.92
CA SER A 93 12.55 6.71 -12.11
C SER A 93 11.54 7.77 -11.70
N LYS A 94 11.70 9.01 -12.21
CA LYS A 94 10.66 10.06 -12.14
C LYS A 94 9.29 9.60 -12.72
N THR A 95 9.23 8.39 -13.27
CA THR A 95 8.12 7.78 -13.98
C THR A 95 7.76 6.42 -13.36
N MET A 96 7.79 6.29 -12.03
CA MET A 96 7.35 5.07 -11.35
C MET A 96 5.82 4.95 -11.43
N MET A 97 5.32 4.37 -12.51
CA MET A 97 3.90 4.14 -12.78
C MET A 97 3.43 2.89 -12.03
N ILE A 98 2.54 3.07 -11.06
CA ILE A 98 1.94 1.99 -10.26
C ILE A 98 1.05 1.13 -11.18
N LYS A 99 1.37 -0.15 -11.33
CA LYS A 99 0.53 -1.11 -12.08
C LYS A 99 -0.65 -1.52 -11.20
N MET A 100 -1.84 -0.96 -11.45
CA MET A 100 -3.05 -1.40 -10.77
C MET A 100 -3.62 -2.69 -11.37
N VAL A 101 -4.13 -3.56 -10.49
CA VAL A 101 -4.70 -4.87 -10.81
C VAL A 101 -6.16 -4.92 -10.35
N CYS A 102 -7.02 -5.56 -11.13
CA CYS A 102 -8.44 -5.73 -10.84
C CYS A 102 -8.67 -6.62 -9.60
N ASP A 103 -9.44 -6.13 -8.63
CA ASP A 103 -9.76 -6.86 -7.40
C ASP A 103 -10.54 -8.17 -7.65
N TYR A 104 -11.24 -8.28 -8.77
CA TYR A 104 -12.00 -9.46 -9.16
C TYR A 104 -11.19 -10.43 -10.04
N CYS A 105 -10.94 -10.06 -11.31
CA CYS A 105 -10.31 -10.98 -12.29
C CYS A 105 -8.80 -11.10 -12.18
N LYS A 106 -8.15 -10.28 -11.33
CA LYS A 106 -6.68 -10.19 -11.18
C LYS A 106 -5.93 -9.78 -12.45
N GLY A 107 -6.65 -9.30 -13.48
CA GLY A 107 -6.08 -8.72 -14.68
C GLY A 107 -5.61 -7.27 -14.49
N PRO A 108 -4.73 -6.77 -15.37
CA PRO A 108 -4.30 -5.37 -15.35
C PRO A 108 -5.45 -4.39 -15.59
N ILE A 109 -5.38 -3.22 -14.95
CA ILE A 109 -6.30 -2.11 -15.21
C ILE A 109 -5.61 -1.14 -16.18
N HIS A 110 -6.09 -1.09 -17.43
CA HIS A 110 -5.50 -0.26 -18.48
C HIS A 110 -6.12 1.14 -18.61
N GLU A 111 -7.31 1.33 -18.06
CA GLU A 111 -8.10 2.55 -18.16
C GLU A 111 -8.51 3.07 -16.77
N LYS A 112 -9.42 4.05 -16.71
CA LYS A 112 -9.98 4.51 -15.43
C LYS A 112 -10.67 3.33 -14.74
N PRO A 113 -10.26 2.96 -13.51
CA PRO A 113 -10.86 1.83 -12.80
C PRO A 113 -12.33 2.11 -12.50
N HIS A 114 -13.15 1.08 -12.60
CA HIS A 114 -14.45 1.10 -11.93
C HIS A 114 -14.20 0.95 -10.43
N MET A 115 -14.78 1.86 -9.64
CA MET A 115 -14.56 1.87 -8.19
C MET A 115 -15.80 1.38 -7.46
N LEU A 116 -15.57 0.65 -6.37
CA LEU A 116 -16.57 0.34 -5.35
C LEU A 116 -16.02 0.77 -3.99
N LYS A 117 -16.75 1.64 -3.30
CA LYS A 117 -16.44 2.06 -1.93
C LYS A 117 -17.47 1.44 -0.99
N PHE A 118 -17.01 0.88 0.13
CA PHE A 118 -17.84 0.36 1.21
C PHE A 118 -17.05 0.38 2.51
N ALA A 119 -17.69 0.79 3.61
CA ALA A 119 -16.99 1.07 4.86
C ALA A 119 -15.79 2.02 4.62
N ASN A 120 -14.61 1.68 5.13
CA ASN A 120 -13.37 2.42 4.87
C ASN A 120 -12.56 1.85 3.68
N LEU A 121 -13.12 0.89 2.92
CA LEU A 121 -12.41 0.16 1.86
C LEU A 121 -12.79 0.68 0.45
N GLU A 122 -11.79 0.73 -0.42
CA GLU A 122 -11.96 0.99 -1.86
C GLU A 122 -11.47 -0.21 -2.67
N ARG A 123 -12.26 -0.62 -3.67
CA ARG A 123 -11.92 -1.68 -4.63
C ARG A 123 -11.91 -1.15 -6.05
N PHE A 124 -10.96 -1.61 -6.85
CA PHE A 124 -10.69 -1.18 -8.22
C PHE A 124 -10.89 -2.34 -9.20
N PHE A 125 -11.61 -2.08 -10.29
CA PHE A 125 -11.97 -3.09 -11.28
C PHE A 125 -11.64 -2.62 -12.70
N CYS A 126 -11.22 -3.55 -13.56
CA CYS A 126 -10.91 -3.26 -14.96
C CYS A 126 -12.15 -2.99 -15.83
N CYS A 127 -13.35 -3.44 -15.41
CA CYS A 127 -14.61 -3.23 -16.13
C CYS A 127 -15.82 -3.23 -15.17
N THR A 128 -16.97 -2.73 -15.63
CA THR A 128 -18.25 -2.76 -14.88
C THR A 128 -18.62 -4.18 -14.48
N SER A 129 -18.40 -5.17 -15.35
CA SER A 129 -18.72 -6.57 -15.08
C SER A 129 -17.94 -7.11 -13.88
N CYS A 130 -16.64 -6.85 -13.81
CA CYS A 130 -15.82 -7.24 -12.66
C CYS A 130 -16.31 -6.62 -11.35
N LYS A 131 -16.74 -5.35 -11.39
CA LYS A 131 -17.33 -4.67 -10.23
C LYS A 131 -18.64 -5.34 -9.80
N SER A 132 -19.54 -5.61 -10.74
CA SER A 132 -20.85 -6.22 -10.44
C SER A 132 -20.70 -7.64 -9.91
N LEU A 133 -19.86 -8.46 -10.54
CA LEU A 133 -19.59 -9.83 -10.08
C LEU A 133 -18.92 -9.86 -8.70
N TYR A 134 -18.04 -8.90 -8.41
CA TYR A 134 -17.47 -8.75 -7.07
C TYR A 134 -18.55 -8.43 -6.04
N LYS A 135 -19.46 -7.48 -6.32
CA LYS A 135 -20.58 -7.15 -5.41
C LYS A 135 -21.43 -8.36 -5.12
N GLU A 136 -21.80 -9.11 -6.15
CA GLU A 136 -22.63 -10.30 -6.02
C GLU A 136 -21.93 -11.38 -5.19
N LYS A 137 -20.69 -11.71 -5.54
CA LYS A 137 -19.89 -12.73 -4.85
C LYS A 137 -19.63 -12.41 -3.38
N TYR A 138 -19.42 -11.14 -3.04
CA TYR A 138 -19.05 -10.72 -1.68
C TYR A 138 -20.16 -9.99 -0.93
N LYS A 139 -21.41 -10.05 -1.41
CA LYS A 139 -22.55 -9.30 -0.88
C LYS A 139 -22.67 -9.39 0.64
N GLY A 140 -22.77 -10.59 1.21
CA GLY A 140 -22.93 -10.76 2.66
C GLY A 140 -21.77 -10.18 3.49
N ARG A 141 -20.54 -10.20 2.97
CA ARG A 141 -19.39 -9.58 3.63
C ARG A 141 -19.43 -8.05 3.53
N ILE A 142 -19.80 -7.52 2.36
CA ILE A 142 -19.94 -6.08 2.14
C ILE A 142 -20.99 -5.52 3.10
N ASP A 143 -22.18 -6.13 3.14
CA ASP A 143 -23.29 -5.72 4.00
C ASP A 143 -22.88 -5.76 5.49
N SER A 144 -22.18 -6.82 5.91
CA SER A 144 -21.67 -6.95 7.29
C SER A 144 -20.65 -5.88 7.68
N LEU A 145 -19.88 -5.37 6.73
CA LEU A 145 -18.86 -4.33 6.96
C LEU A 145 -19.46 -2.93 6.93
N GLU A 146 -20.47 -2.69 6.08
CA GLU A 146 -21.20 -1.42 6.03
C GLU A 146 -22.01 -1.20 7.32
N ASN A 147 -22.65 -2.25 7.84
CA ASN A 147 -23.46 -2.16 9.06
C ASN A 147 -22.65 -1.96 10.35
N LYS A 148 -21.35 -2.30 10.36
CA LYS A 148 -20.47 -2.09 11.53
C LYS A 148 -19.98 -0.66 11.71
N ASN A 149 -20.16 0.20 10.70
CA ASN A 149 -19.71 1.59 10.73
C ASN A 149 -20.83 2.58 11.12
N ASN A 150 -22.04 2.09 11.40
CA ASN A 150 -23.19 2.91 11.81
C ASN A 150 -23.42 2.92 13.34
N PHE A 151 -22.42 2.50 14.14
CA PHE A 151 -22.40 2.58 15.60
C PHE A 151 -21.08 3.12 16.10
#